data_AF-A0A6G4ZVE6-F1
#
_entry.id   AF-A0A6G4ZVE6-F1
#
_cell.length_a   1.000
_cell.length_b   1.000
_cell.length_c   1.000
_cell.angle_alpha   90.00
_cell.angle_beta   90.00
_cell.angle_gamma   90.00
#
_symmetry.space_group_name_H-M   'P 1'
#
loop_
_entity.id
_entity.type
_entity.pdbx_description
1 polymer ?
#
loop_
_entity_poly.entity_id
_entity_poly.type
_entity_poly.pdbx_seq_one_letter_code
_entity_poly.pdbx_strand_id
1 'polypeptide(L)'
;NRQALLSQSLNLQLFQRDAKQAEVLLSRQEHHLAKDEQPASLEQVEDLIKRHEAFLTTMEANDEKINAVLQHAQRLCSEGHKDADKIRKKADSILERRDANRKQASEQMARLADQLALHQFLQDCDQLTEWIQEKMIVAQDETYRSAKTVHSKWTRHQAFEAEVQANKERLERAQQAGRALVAEKPEMAPLVEPKLQELEQQFNNLEDTTQAKGQRLFDDNRHVLYEQTCDDIDSWIDELESQVLVSETGQDLASVTTILQKQRDVENQMALKARQVDALQGQAHYLEKLEC
;
A
#
# COMPACT_ATOMS: atom_id res chain seq x y z
N ASN A 1 -45.54 -58.67 -12.80
CA ASN A 1 -46.00 -57.35 -13.30
C ASN A 1 -46.38 -56.34 -12.21
N ARG A 2 -47.26 -56.63 -11.25
CA ARG A 2 -47.68 -55.65 -10.22
C ARG A 2 -46.53 -55.17 -9.31
N GLN A 3 -45.66 -56.06 -8.85
CA GLN A 3 -44.53 -55.72 -7.97
C GLN A 3 -43.51 -54.78 -8.65
N ALA A 4 -43.21 -55.01 -9.95
CA ALA A 4 -42.32 -54.14 -10.73
C ALA A 4 -42.91 -52.72 -10.91
N LEU A 5 -44.20 -52.62 -11.19
CA LEU A 5 -44.90 -51.33 -11.31
C LEU A 5 -44.95 -50.57 -9.97
N LEU A 6 -45.13 -51.28 -8.86
CA LEU A 6 -45.09 -50.69 -7.51
C LEU A 6 -43.69 -50.19 -7.16
N SER A 7 -42.64 -50.94 -7.49
CA SER A 7 -41.25 -50.54 -7.27
C SER A 7 -40.87 -49.30 -8.10
N GLN A 8 -41.22 -49.29 -9.39
CA GLN A 8 -41.05 -48.10 -10.23
C GLN A 8 -41.80 -46.88 -9.65
N SER A 9 -43.06 -47.06 -9.24
CA SER A 9 -43.83 -45.98 -8.63
C SER A 9 -43.21 -45.46 -7.33
N LEU A 10 -42.66 -46.34 -6.49
CA LEU A 10 -41.96 -45.95 -5.26
C LEU A 10 -40.70 -45.14 -5.58
N ASN A 11 -39.87 -45.62 -6.50
CA ASN A 11 -38.65 -44.94 -6.91
C ASN A 11 -38.93 -43.54 -7.49
N LEU A 12 -39.99 -43.41 -8.29
CA LEU A 12 -40.42 -42.11 -8.80
C LEU A 12 -40.82 -41.15 -7.67
N GLN A 13 -41.56 -41.62 -6.66
CA GLN A 13 -41.95 -40.80 -5.51
C GLN A 13 -40.74 -40.37 -4.66
N LEU A 14 -39.77 -41.27 -4.46
CA LEU A 14 -38.51 -40.95 -3.77
C LEU A 14 -37.72 -39.89 -4.55
N PHE A 15 -37.55 -40.09 -5.86
CA PHE A 15 -36.91 -39.09 -6.72
C PHE A 15 -37.62 -37.73 -6.67
N GLN A 16 -38.95 -37.69 -6.76
CA GLN A 16 -39.72 -36.44 -6.71
C GLN A 16 -39.56 -35.71 -5.38
N ARG A 17 -39.54 -36.44 -4.26
CA ARG A 17 -39.28 -35.87 -2.93
C ARG A 17 -37.89 -35.25 -2.87
N ASP A 18 -36.86 -35.99 -3.28
CA ASP A 18 -35.48 -35.54 -3.18
C ASP A 18 -35.19 -34.39 -4.17
N ALA A 19 -35.76 -34.45 -5.37
CA ALA A 19 -35.72 -33.37 -6.35
C ALA A 19 -36.35 -32.08 -5.80
N LYS A 20 -37.51 -32.17 -5.12
CA LYS A 20 -38.12 -31.00 -4.48
C LYS A 20 -37.23 -30.40 -3.39
N GLN A 21 -36.50 -31.23 -2.63
CA GLN A 21 -35.54 -30.75 -1.65
C GLN A 21 -34.36 -30.04 -2.32
N ALA A 22 -33.81 -30.61 -3.39
CA ALA A 22 -32.76 -29.97 -4.19
C ALA A 22 -33.20 -28.62 -4.76
N GLU A 23 -34.43 -28.53 -5.28
CA GLU A 23 -34.97 -27.26 -5.80
C GLU A 23 -35.12 -26.19 -4.73
N VAL A 24 -35.51 -26.57 -3.50
CA VAL A 24 -35.58 -25.62 -2.38
C VAL A 24 -34.18 -25.10 -2.02
N LEU A 25 -33.15 -25.94 -2.06
CA LEU A 25 -31.77 -25.53 -1.84
C LEU A 25 -31.31 -24.56 -2.94
N LEU A 26 -31.57 -24.88 -4.20
CA LEU A 26 -31.25 -24.03 -5.35
C LEU A 26 -31.97 -22.69 -5.29
N SER A 27 -33.26 -22.66 -4.94
CA SER A 27 -34.01 -21.41 -4.81
C SER A 27 -33.52 -20.53 -3.65
N ARG A 28 -33.01 -21.13 -2.57
CA ARG A 28 -32.35 -20.36 -1.49
C ARG A 28 -31.03 -19.75 -1.96
N GLN A 29 -30.24 -20.49 -2.73
CA GLN A 29 -29.01 -19.97 -3.33
C GLN A 29 -29.30 -18.82 -4.30
N GLU A 30 -30.25 -19.00 -5.21
CA GLU A 30 -30.70 -17.96 -6.15
C GLU A 30 -31.13 -16.69 -5.42
N HIS A 31 -31.91 -16.83 -4.35
CA HIS A 31 -32.35 -15.68 -3.55
C HIS A 31 -31.18 -14.94 -2.86
N HIS A 32 -30.17 -15.66 -2.39
CA HIS A 32 -28.97 -15.06 -1.81
C HIS A 32 -28.15 -14.32 -2.87
N LEU A 33 -27.89 -14.98 -4.01
CA LEU A 33 -27.07 -14.48 -5.12
C LEU A 33 -27.73 -13.32 -5.89
N ALA A 34 -29.05 -13.18 -5.79
CA ALA A 34 -29.79 -12.06 -6.37
C ALA A 34 -29.60 -10.74 -5.61
N LYS A 35 -29.01 -10.76 -4.40
CA LYS A 35 -28.73 -9.54 -3.65
C LYS A 35 -27.49 -8.86 -4.23
N ASP A 36 -27.68 -7.64 -4.72
CA ASP A 36 -26.60 -6.76 -5.14
C ASP A 36 -26.33 -5.76 -4.01
N GLU A 37 -25.38 -6.09 -3.14
CA GLU A 37 -24.94 -5.23 -2.04
C GLU A 37 -23.63 -4.54 -2.46
N GLN A 38 -23.67 -3.22 -2.69
CA GLN A 38 -22.49 -2.43 -3.01
C GLN A 38 -21.84 -1.89 -1.72
N PRO A 39 -20.60 -2.28 -1.40
CA PRO A 39 -19.95 -1.90 -0.16
C PRO A 39 -19.53 -0.43 -0.16
N ALA A 40 -19.74 0.25 0.97
CA ALA A 40 -19.35 1.64 1.16
C ALA A 40 -18.02 1.84 1.92
N SER A 41 -17.47 0.78 2.54
CA SER A 41 -16.21 0.83 3.29
C SER A 41 -15.48 -0.51 3.26
N LEU A 42 -14.18 -0.50 3.60
CA LEU A 42 -13.40 -1.74 3.70
C LEU A 42 -14.03 -2.77 4.65
N GLU A 43 -14.46 -2.34 5.83
CA GLU A 43 -15.13 -3.21 6.82
C GLU A 43 -16.37 -3.88 6.24
N GLN A 44 -17.18 -3.15 5.46
CA GLN A 44 -18.36 -3.73 4.80
C GLN A 44 -17.98 -4.74 3.73
N VAL A 45 -16.91 -4.51 2.96
CA VAL A 45 -16.42 -5.49 1.99
C VAL A 45 -15.98 -6.77 2.70
N GLU A 46 -15.21 -6.63 3.78
CA GLU A 46 -14.69 -7.77 4.54
C GLU A 46 -15.82 -8.60 5.16
N ASP A 47 -16.85 -7.95 5.71
CA ASP A 47 -18.05 -8.65 6.20
C ASP A 47 -18.81 -9.36 5.06
N LEU A 48 -18.97 -8.70 3.90
CA LEU A 48 -19.60 -9.30 2.72
C LEU A 48 -18.84 -10.53 2.24
N ILE A 49 -17.51 -10.47 2.17
CA ILE A 49 -16.65 -11.61 1.81
C ILE A 49 -16.87 -12.74 2.81
N LYS A 50 -16.79 -12.47 4.11
CA LYS A 50 -16.99 -13.49 5.14
C LYS A 50 -18.37 -14.14 5.07
N ARG A 51 -19.42 -13.34 4.84
CA ARG A 51 -20.79 -13.86 4.62
C ARG A 51 -20.86 -14.73 3.38
N HIS A 52 -20.22 -14.32 2.28
CA HIS A 52 -20.20 -15.07 1.02
C HIS A 52 -19.39 -16.37 1.13
N GLU A 53 -18.27 -16.38 1.85
CA GLU A 53 -17.49 -17.60 2.15
C GLU A 53 -18.30 -18.61 2.97
N ALA A 54 -19.04 -18.14 3.98
CA ALA A 54 -19.94 -18.99 4.75
C ALA A 54 -21.08 -19.56 3.87
N PHE A 55 -21.57 -18.75 2.94
CA PHE A 55 -22.54 -19.20 1.93
C PHE A 55 -21.94 -20.25 0.99
N LEU A 56 -20.73 -20.05 0.47
CA LEU A 56 -20.02 -21.01 -0.39
C LEU A 56 -19.79 -22.35 0.32
N THR A 57 -19.39 -22.32 1.59
CA THR A 57 -19.24 -23.52 2.43
C THR A 57 -20.56 -24.28 2.55
N THR A 58 -21.66 -23.56 2.80
CA THR A 58 -23.00 -24.14 2.89
C THR A 58 -23.46 -24.70 1.53
N MET A 59 -23.10 -24.03 0.44
CA MET A 59 -23.40 -24.44 -0.91
C MET A 59 -22.67 -25.73 -1.28
N GLU A 60 -21.39 -25.86 -0.92
CA GLU A 60 -20.58 -27.07 -1.10
C GLU A 60 -21.13 -28.24 -0.27
N ALA A 61 -21.43 -28.03 1.01
CA ALA A 61 -22.00 -29.05 1.88
C ALA A 61 -23.37 -29.59 1.39
N ASN A 62 -24.15 -28.75 0.70
CA ASN A 62 -25.42 -29.16 0.12
C ASN A 62 -25.29 -29.78 -1.28
N ASP A 63 -24.13 -29.61 -1.93
CA ASP A 63 -23.90 -30.07 -3.29
C ASP A 63 -23.95 -31.60 -3.41
N GLU A 64 -23.46 -32.31 -2.39
CA GLU A 64 -23.55 -33.78 -2.31
C GLU A 64 -24.99 -34.28 -2.43
N LYS A 65 -25.95 -33.58 -1.80
CA LYS A 65 -27.38 -33.94 -1.86
C LYS A 65 -27.93 -33.73 -3.26
N ILE A 66 -27.54 -32.64 -3.93
CA ILE A 66 -27.96 -32.37 -5.31
C ILE A 66 -27.36 -33.42 -6.25
N ASN A 67 -26.08 -33.76 -6.09
CA ASN A 67 -25.43 -34.83 -6.85
C ASN A 67 -26.10 -36.19 -6.64
N ALA A 68 -26.51 -36.52 -5.41
CA ALA A 68 -27.23 -37.77 -5.13
C ALA A 68 -28.58 -37.84 -5.87
N VAL A 69 -29.31 -36.72 -5.99
CA VAL A 69 -30.55 -36.63 -6.78
C VAL A 69 -30.27 -36.86 -8.26
N LEU A 70 -29.22 -36.23 -8.81
CA LEU A 70 -28.83 -36.39 -10.20
C LEU A 70 -28.41 -37.83 -10.53
N GLN A 71 -27.62 -38.46 -9.65
CA GLN A 71 -27.23 -39.87 -9.78
C GLN A 71 -28.45 -40.81 -9.68
N HIS A 72 -29.39 -40.52 -8.79
CA HIS A 72 -30.64 -41.29 -8.70
C HIS A 72 -31.45 -41.18 -9.99
N ALA A 73 -31.59 -39.97 -10.55
CA ALA A 73 -32.26 -39.76 -11.83
C ALA A 73 -31.60 -40.54 -12.97
N GLN A 74 -30.27 -40.48 -13.05
CA GLN A 74 -29.48 -41.18 -14.07
C GLN A 74 -29.67 -42.70 -13.97
N ARG A 75 -29.67 -43.26 -12.75
CA ARG A 75 -29.93 -44.68 -12.51
C ARG A 75 -31.32 -45.09 -13.01
N LEU A 76 -32.37 -44.34 -12.64
CA LEU A 76 -33.74 -44.62 -13.08
C LEU A 76 -33.90 -44.54 -14.60
N CYS A 77 -33.20 -43.61 -15.26
CA CYS A 77 -33.19 -43.54 -16.72
C CYS A 77 -32.47 -44.75 -17.33
N SER A 78 -31.33 -45.18 -16.77
CA SER A 78 -30.56 -46.32 -17.27
C SER A 78 -31.30 -47.65 -17.11
N GLU A 79 -32.13 -47.78 -16.08
CA GLU A 79 -32.98 -48.95 -15.81
C GLU A 79 -34.26 -48.98 -16.68
N GLY A 80 -34.46 -48.00 -17.57
CA GLY A 80 -35.62 -47.95 -18.47
C GLY A 80 -36.93 -47.64 -17.75
N HIS A 81 -36.90 -46.78 -16.72
CA HIS A 81 -38.11 -46.38 -15.99
C HIS A 81 -39.19 -45.81 -16.93
N LYS A 82 -40.46 -46.15 -16.71
CA LYS A 82 -41.61 -45.75 -17.56
C LYS A 82 -41.77 -44.23 -17.75
N ASP A 83 -41.31 -43.43 -16.79
CA ASP A 83 -41.34 -41.96 -16.79
C ASP A 83 -39.94 -41.34 -17.01
N ALA A 84 -39.00 -42.07 -17.63
CA ALA A 84 -37.61 -41.63 -17.81
C ALA A 84 -37.48 -40.23 -18.44
N ASP A 85 -38.32 -39.89 -19.42
CA ASP A 85 -38.30 -38.55 -20.03
C ASP A 85 -38.59 -37.41 -19.06
N LYS A 86 -39.53 -37.61 -18.13
CA LYS A 86 -39.85 -36.60 -17.11
C LYS A 86 -38.75 -36.50 -16.06
N ILE A 87 -38.19 -37.65 -15.66
CA ILE A 87 -37.08 -37.72 -14.70
C ILE A 87 -35.86 -36.99 -15.27
N ARG A 88 -35.50 -37.29 -16.52
CA ARG A 88 -34.39 -36.64 -17.23
C ARG A 88 -34.58 -35.14 -17.31
N LYS A 89 -35.73 -34.65 -17.82
CA LYS A 89 -36.02 -33.21 -17.88
C LYS A 89 -35.89 -32.51 -16.52
N LYS A 90 -36.33 -33.17 -15.45
CA LYS A 90 -36.23 -32.61 -14.09
C LYS A 90 -34.78 -32.57 -13.60
N ALA A 91 -34.01 -33.62 -13.86
CA ALA A 91 -32.59 -33.67 -13.51
C ALA A 91 -31.78 -32.65 -14.31
N ASP A 92 -32.03 -32.51 -15.61
CA ASP A 92 -31.37 -31.52 -16.47
C ASP A 92 -31.62 -30.09 -15.95
N SER A 93 -32.88 -29.76 -15.60
CA SER A 93 -33.23 -28.47 -15.00
C SER A 93 -32.53 -28.20 -13.65
N ILE A 94 -32.40 -29.22 -12.80
CA ILE A 94 -31.67 -29.11 -11.52
C ILE A 94 -30.17 -28.89 -11.77
N LEU A 95 -29.59 -29.60 -12.74
CA LEU A 95 -28.19 -29.45 -13.12
C LEU A 95 -27.89 -28.05 -13.68
N GLU A 96 -28.71 -27.57 -14.63
CA GLU A 96 -28.56 -26.23 -15.20
C GLU A 96 -28.61 -25.14 -14.12
N ARG A 97 -29.58 -25.22 -13.21
CA ARG A 97 -29.71 -24.26 -12.10
C ARG A 97 -28.53 -24.33 -11.13
N ARG A 98 -28.04 -25.54 -10.82
CA ARG A 98 -26.86 -25.74 -9.97
C ARG A 98 -25.62 -25.09 -10.58
N ASP A 99 -25.38 -25.33 -11.86
CA ASP A 99 -24.20 -24.81 -12.55
C ASP A 99 -24.28 -23.28 -12.72
N ALA A 100 -25.48 -22.74 -12.98
CA ALA A 100 -25.72 -21.31 -12.99
C ALA A 100 -25.44 -20.66 -11.62
N ASN A 101 -25.96 -21.23 -10.53
CA ASN A 101 -25.70 -20.74 -9.17
C ASN A 101 -24.20 -20.78 -8.82
N ARG A 102 -23.49 -21.84 -9.21
CA ARG A 102 -22.04 -21.96 -8.98
C ARG A 102 -21.27 -20.88 -9.71
N LYS A 103 -21.61 -20.66 -10.96
CA LYS A 103 -21.00 -19.61 -11.78
C LYS A 103 -21.23 -18.23 -11.16
N GLN A 104 -22.48 -17.90 -10.82
CA GLN A 104 -22.83 -16.61 -10.21
C GLN A 104 -22.15 -16.42 -8.84
N ALA A 105 -22.04 -17.47 -8.02
CA ALA A 105 -21.34 -17.41 -6.74
C ALA A 105 -19.84 -17.14 -6.92
N SER A 106 -19.20 -17.76 -7.92
CA SER A 106 -17.80 -17.49 -8.27
C SER A 106 -17.60 -16.07 -8.79
N GLU A 107 -18.49 -15.59 -9.65
CA GLU A 107 -18.44 -14.21 -10.18
C GLU A 107 -18.66 -13.18 -9.07
N GLN A 108 -19.54 -13.46 -8.11
CA GLN A 108 -19.73 -12.60 -6.94
C GLN A 108 -18.49 -12.58 -6.04
N MET A 109 -17.81 -13.71 -5.83
CA MET A 109 -16.56 -13.73 -5.06
C MET A 109 -15.45 -12.93 -5.76
N ALA A 110 -15.32 -13.06 -7.07
CA ALA A 110 -14.37 -12.26 -7.85
C ALA A 110 -14.66 -10.76 -7.74
N ARG A 111 -15.94 -10.36 -7.88
CA ARG A 111 -16.36 -8.96 -7.68
C ARG A 111 -16.08 -8.45 -6.27
N LEU A 112 -16.28 -9.26 -5.23
CA LEU A 112 -15.97 -8.87 -3.86
C LEU A 112 -14.46 -8.70 -3.64
N ALA A 113 -13.63 -9.54 -4.25
CA ALA A 113 -12.17 -9.39 -4.21
C ALA A 113 -11.73 -8.10 -4.92
N ASP A 114 -12.32 -7.79 -6.08
CA ASP A 114 -12.09 -6.53 -6.80
C ASP A 114 -12.46 -5.32 -5.92
N GLN A 115 -13.62 -5.36 -5.25
CA GLN A 115 -14.05 -4.32 -4.30
C GLN A 115 -13.11 -4.20 -3.10
N LEU A 116 -12.58 -5.32 -2.59
CA LEU A 116 -11.64 -5.33 -1.47
C LEU A 116 -10.37 -4.56 -1.83
N ALA A 117 -9.79 -4.87 -2.99
CA ALA A 117 -8.57 -4.22 -3.45
C ALA A 117 -8.79 -2.71 -3.68
N LEU A 118 -9.94 -2.32 -4.25
CA LEU A 118 -10.31 -0.91 -4.38
C LEU A 118 -10.43 -0.20 -3.03
N HIS A 119 -11.15 -0.78 -2.05
CA HIS A 119 -11.35 -0.14 -0.74
C HIS A 119 -10.07 -0.11 0.10
N GLN A 120 -9.17 -1.08 -0.05
CA GLN A 120 -7.83 -1.02 0.53
C GLN A 120 -7.03 0.14 -0.04
N PHE A 121 -7.00 0.28 -1.37
CA PHE A 121 -6.35 1.41 -2.03
C PHE A 121 -6.91 2.76 -1.60
N LEU A 122 -8.24 2.90 -1.51
CA LEU A 122 -8.88 4.14 -1.08
C LEU A 122 -8.50 4.50 0.36
N GLN A 123 -8.49 3.52 1.27
CA GLN A 123 -8.05 3.75 2.64
C GLN A 123 -6.58 4.16 2.71
N ASP A 124 -5.69 3.52 1.95
CA ASP A 124 -4.26 3.90 1.91
C ASP A 124 -4.08 5.34 1.41
N CYS A 125 -4.88 5.75 0.42
CA CYS A 125 -4.89 7.13 -0.07
C CYS A 125 -5.41 8.11 0.97
N ASP A 126 -6.49 7.77 1.68
CA ASP A 126 -7.06 8.63 2.71
C ASP A 126 -6.09 8.77 3.90
N GLN A 127 -5.44 7.69 4.34
CA GLN A 127 -4.41 7.74 5.38
C GLN A 127 -3.20 8.58 4.99
N LEU A 128 -2.76 8.50 3.72
CA LEU A 128 -1.68 9.35 3.24
C LEU A 128 -2.13 10.81 3.10
N THR A 129 -3.37 11.05 2.68
CA THR A 129 -3.98 12.39 2.62
C THR A 129 -4.02 13.04 4.00
N GLU A 130 -4.50 12.34 5.02
CA GLU A 130 -4.50 12.81 6.41
C GLU A 130 -3.09 13.16 6.87
N TRP A 131 -2.12 12.28 6.61
CA TRP A 131 -0.73 12.54 6.94
C TRP A 131 -0.18 13.79 6.20
N ILE A 132 -0.46 13.95 4.90
CA ILE A 132 -0.05 15.14 4.14
C ILE A 132 -0.67 16.40 4.75
N GLN A 133 -1.95 16.37 5.12
CA GLN A 133 -2.64 17.50 5.73
C GLN A 133 -2.04 17.87 7.10
N GLU A 134 -1.74 16.88 7.94
CA GLU A 134 -1.03 17.10 9.21
C GLU A 134 0.34 17.75 9.01
N LYS A 135 1.12 17.25 8.05
CA LYS A 135 2.45 17.81 7.74
C LYS A 135 2.36 19.17 7.08
N MET A 136 1.33 19.43 6.28
CA MET A 136 1.08 20.74 5.69
C MET A 136 0.86 21.80 6.78
N ILE A 137 0.15 21.47 7.86
CA ILE A 137 -0.03 22.38 9.00
C ILE A 137 1.33 22.73 9.61
N VAL A 138 2.22 21.75 9.81
CA VAL A 138 3.58 21.98 10.34
C VAL A 138 4.45 22.78 9.37
N ALA A 139 4.34 22.50 8.07
CA ALA A 139 5.05 23.23 7.03
C ALA A 139 4.60 24.71 6.98
N GLN A 140 3.31 24.99 7.17
CA GLN A 140 2.76 26.35 7.19
C GLN A 140 2.91 27.06 8.55
N ASP A 141 3.19 26.32 9.62
CA ASP A 141 3.31 26.90 10.96
C ASP A 141 4.53 27.85 11.06
N GLU A 142 4.26 29.15 11.13
CA GLU A 142 5.25 30.20 11.40
C GLU A 142 5.44 30.43 12.91
N THR A 143 4.60 29.84 13.76
CA THR A 143 4.63 29.98 15.22
C THR A 143 5.57 28.99 15.88
N TYR A 144 6.87 29.24 15.68
CA TYR A 144 7.97 28.52 16.32
C TYR A 144 8.09 28.78 17.83
N ARG A 145 7.17 28.28 18.64
CA ARG A 145 7.09 28.57 20.09
C ARG A 145 8.27 28.09 20.97
N SER A 146 9.40 27.61 20.44
CA SER A 146 10.51 27.09 21.28
C SER A 146 11.96 27.28 20.80
N ALA A 147 12.22 27.84 19.62
CA ALA A 147 13.60 27.99 19.15
C ALA A 147 14.20 29.32 19.61
N LYS A 148 15.19 29.29 20.52
CA LYS A 148 15.91 30.50 20.94
C LYS A 148 16.78 31.11 19.83
N THR A 149 17.17 30.33 18.82
CA THR A 149 18.08 30.76 17.73
C THR A 149 17.60 30.27 16.37
N VAL A 150 17.95 31.00 15.31
CA VAL A 150 17.64 30.67 13.91
C VAL A 150 18.24 29.32 13.51
N HIS A 151 19.46 29.01 13.97
CA HIS A 151 20.12 27.72 13.74
C HIS A 151 19.30 26.53 14.23
N SER A 152 18.74 26.61 15.45
CA SER A 152 17.88 25.53 15.98
C SER A 152 16.58 25.35 15.19
N LYS A 153 16.08 26.41 14.52
CA LYS A 153 14.92 26.31 13.62
C LYS A 153 15.30 25.59 12.33
N TRP A 154 16.43 25.98 11.73
CA TRP A 154 16.92 25.40 10.50
C TRP A 154 17.21 23.90 10.64
N THR A 155 17.94 23.48 11.68
CA THR A 155 18.24 22.05 11.91
C THR A 155 16.98 21.21 12.10
N ARG A 156 15.98 21.74 12.83
CA ARG A 156 14.68 21.05 12.99
C ARG A 156 13.93 20.93 11.68
N HIS A 157 13.96 21.98 10.86
CA HIS A 157 13.33 21.95 9.55
C HIS A 157 14.00 20.96 8.61
N GLN A 158 15.33 20.85 8.64
CA GLN A 158 16.07 19.85 7.86
C GLN A 158 15.64 18.42 8.23
N ALA A 159 15.43 18.14 9.52
CA ALA A 159 14.91 16.84 9.97
C ALA A 159 13.47 16.60 9.48
N PHE A 160 12.63 17.63 9.49
CA PHE A 160 11.26 17.56 8.94
C PHE A 160 11.26 17.31 7.42
N GLU A 161 12.13 17.99 6.67
CA GLU A 161 12.28 17.78 5.22
C GLU A 161 12.73 16.35 4.92
N ALA A 162 13.68 15.81 5.69
CA ALA A 162 14.09 14.41 5.57
C ALA A 162 12.92 13.44 5.87
N GLU A 163 12.06 13.74 6.84
CA GLU A 163 10.85 12.96 7.12
C GLU A 163 9.87 12.99 5.92
N VAL A 164 9.66 14.16 5.31
CA VAL A 164 8.80 14.31 4.13
C VAL A 164 9.34 13.48 2.96
N GLN A 165 10.64 13.58 2.69
CA GLN A 165 11.29 12.81 1.62
C GLN A 165 11.25 11.31 1.85
N ALA A 166 11.44 10.86 3.10
CA ALA A 166 11.32 9.43 3.44
C ALA A 166 9.91 8.88 3.19
N ASN A 167 8.86 9.72 3.25
CA ASN A 167 7.48 9.29 2.98
C ASN A 167 7.12 9.31 1.48
N LYS A 168 8.01 9.77 0.59
CA LYS A 168 7.79 9.74 -0.86
C LYS A 168 7.57 8.32 -1.39
N GLU A 169 8.23 7.33 -0.78
CA GLU A 169 8.01 5.92 -1.11
C GLU A 169 6.57 5.45 -0.87
N ARG A 170 5.83 6.09 0.05
CA ARG A 170 4.41 5.75 0.31
C ARG A 170 3.53 6.26 -0.81
N LEU A 171 3.81 7.46 -1.33
CA LEU A 171 3.14 8.00 -2.52
C LEU A 171 3.39 7.10 -3.74
N GLU A 172 4.64 6.72 -3.98
CA GLU A 172 5.00 5.84 -5.10
C GLU A 172 4.31 4.48 -5.01
N ARG A 173 4.24 3.89 -3.82
CA ARG A 173 3.49 2.64 -3.59
C ARG A 173 1.99 2.81 -3.87
N ALA A 174 1.37 3.90 -3.40
CA ALA A 174 -0.03 4.19 -3.69
C ALA A 174 -0.28 4.36 -5.20
N GLN A 175 0.61 5.06 -5.90
CA GLN A 175 0.54 5.21 -7.36
C GLN A 175 0.70 3.87 -8.09
N GLN A 176 1.63 3.02 -7.66
CA GLN A 176 1.80 1.68 -8.23
C GLN A 176 0.57 0.80 -8.01
N ALA A 177 0.02 0.80 -6.79
CA ALA A 177 -1.20 0.06 -6.47
C ALA A 177 -2.40 0.54 -7.30
N GLY A 178 -2.61 1.85 -7.40
CA GLY A 178 -3.69 2.42 -8.21
C GLY A 178 -3.54 2.11 -9.71
N ARG A 179 -2.32 2.20 -10.26
CA ARG A 179 -2.05 1.84 -11.67
C ARG A 179 -2.27 0.34 -11.92
N ALA A 180 -1.89 -0.52 -10.98
CA ALA A 180 -2.14 -1.95 -11.07
C ALA A 180 -3.65 -2.26 -11.08
N LEU A 181 -4.42 -1.61 -10.20
CA LEU A 181 -5.88 -1.74 -10.16
C LEU A 181 -6.54 -1.34 -11.48
N VAL A 182 -6.13 -0.21 -12.06
CA VAL A 182 -6.66 0.25 -13.35
C VAL A 182 -6.23 -0.66 -14.51
N ALA A 183 -5.02 -1.22 -14.46
CA ALA A 183 -4.54 -2.14 -15.49
C ALA A 183 -5.32 -3.46 -15.49
N GLU A 184 -5.68 -3.98 -14.31
CA GLU A 184 -6.50 -5.18 -14.18
C GLU A 184 -7.99 -4.90 -14.43
N LYS A 185 -8.48 -3.73 -14.00
CA LYS A 185 -9.90 -3.33 -14.01
C LYS A 185 -10.06 -1.89 -14.52
N PRO A 186 -10.07 -1.67 -15.84
CA PRO A 186 -10.21 -0.34 -16.43
C PRO A 186 -11.49 0.40 -15.98
N GLU A 187 -12.54 -0.32 -15.60
CA GLU A 187 -13.78 0.23 -15.07
C GLU A 187 -13.61 0.98 -13.73
N MET A 188 -12.51 0.74 -12.99
CA MET A 188 -12.20 1.44 -11.74
C MET A 188 -11.47 2.77 -11.96
N ALA A 189 -10.97 3.05 -13.17
CA ALA A 189 -10.25 4.28 -13.49
C ALA A 189 -10.95 5.57 -13.03
N PRO A 190 -12.28 5.74 -13.21
CA PRO A 190 -12.98 6.94 -12.77
C PRO A 190 -12.95 7.19 -11.26
N LEU A 191 -12.67 6.17 -10.45
CA LEU A 191 -12.54 6.27 -9.00
C LEU A 191 -11.08 6.41 -8.57
N VAL A 192 -10.17 5.72 -9.25
CA VAL A 192 -8.75 5.64 -8.88
C VAL A 192 -7.95 6.84 -9.39
N GLU A 193 -8.11 7.25 -10.65
CA GLU A 193 -7.30 8.30 -11.25
C GLU A 193 -7.44 9.67 -10.56
N PRO A 194 -8.65 10.14 -10.20
CA PRO A 194 -8.80 11.41 -9.49
C PRO A 194 -8.10 11.38 -8.13
N LYS A 195 -8.17 10.24 -7.42
CA LYS A 195 -7.52 10.06 -6.13
C LYS A 195 -6.00 10.11 -6.24
N LEU A 196 -5.42 9.48 -7.27
CA LEU A 196 -3.98 9.56 -7.52
C LEU A 196 -3.52 10.98 -7.86
N GLN A 197 -4.28 11.69 -8.70
CA GLN A 197 -3.97 13.07 -9.08
C GLN A 197 -4.05 14.01 -7.88
N GLU A 198 -5.08 13.89 -7.05
CA GLU A 198 -5.24 14.66 -5.82
C GLU A 198 -4.06 14.43 -4.86
N LEU A 199 -3.71 13.16 -4.64
CA LEU A 199 -2.62 12.77 -3.75
C LEU A 199 -1.27 13.30 -4.22
N GLU A 200 -0.98 13.19 -5.51
CA GLU A 200 0.24 13.73 -6.13
C GLU A 200 0.29 15.26 -6.00
N GLN A 201 -0.82 15.95 -6.29
CA GLN A 201 -0.89 17.41 -6.15
C GLN A 201 -0.68 17.87 -4.71
N GLN A 202 -1.32 17.21 -3.74
CA GLN A 202 -1.17 17.55 -2.33
C GLN A 202 0.25 17.29 -1.82
N PHE A 203 0.88 16.19 -2.24
CA PHE A 203 2.26 15.89 -1.85
C PHE A 203 3.25 16.88 -2.47
N ASN A 204 3.11 17.21 -3.76
CA ASN A 204 3.94 18.22 -4.42
C ASN A 204 3.82 19.59 -3.74
N ASN A 205 2.59 19.99 -3.38
CA ASN A 205 2.38 21.23 -2.62
C ASN A 205 3.09 21.19 -1.25
N LEU A 206 3.12 20.04 -0.57
CA LEU A 206 3.83 19.87 0.69
C LEU A 206 5.35 19.98 0.48
N GLU A 207 5.90 19.35 -0.56
CA GLU A 207 7.31 19.45 -0.93
C GLU A 207 7.70 20.90 -1.21
N ASP A 208 6.95 21.60 -2.08
CA ASP A 208 7.21 23.00 -2.44
C ASP A 208 7.16 23.92 -1.22
N THR A 209 6.15 23.76 -0.37
CA THR A 209 5.99 24.56 0.86
C THR A 209 7.15 24.32 1.82
N THR A 210 7.54 23.05 1.98
CA THR A 210 8.65 22.64 2.86
C THR A 210 9.98 23.18 2.35
N GLN A 211 10.23 23.08 1.04
CA GLN A 211 11.45 23.57 0.40
C GLN A 211 11.56 25.09 0.51
N ALA A 212 10.48 25.82 0.20
CA ALA A 212 10.46 27.28 0.29
C ALA A 212 10.76 27.77 1.72
N LYS A 213 10.21 27.10 2.73
CA LYS A 213 10.49 27.38 4.15
C LYS A 213 11.93 27.05 4.52
N GLY A 214 12.45 25.92 4.02
CA GLY A 214 13.84 25.52 4.23
C GLY A 214 14.83 26.55 3.67
N GLN A 215 14.55 27.06 2.47
CA GLN A 215 15.37 28.11 1.84
C GLN A 215 15.36 29.40 2.66
N ARG A 216 14.19 29.87 3.12
CA ARG A 216 14.10 31.06 3.98
C ARG A 216 14.89 30.90 5.28
N LEU A 217 14.75 29.75 5.95
CA LEU A 217 15.50 29.47 7.18
C LEU A 217 17.00 29.36 6.93
N PHE A 218 17.41 28.82 5.79
CA PHE A 218 18.81 28.75 5.40
C PHE A 218 19.38 30.16 5.19
N ASP A 219 18.65 31.04 4.48
CA ASP A 219 19.05 32.42 4.27
C ASP A 219 19.16 33.20 5.59
N ASP A 220 18.19 33.04 6.50
CA ASP A 220 18.23 33.65 7.84
C ASP A 220 19.39 33.11 8.69
N ASN A 221 19.73 31.82 8.53
CA ASN A 221 20.79 31.15 9.29
C ASN A 221 22.19 31.31 8.68
N ARG A 222 22.30 31.95 7.51
CA ARG A 222 23.52 31.94 6.69
C ARG A 222 24.72 32.54 7.43
N HIS A 223 24.51 33.62 8.18
CA HIS A 223 25.56 34.23 9.01
C HIS A 223 26.05 33.29 10.11
N VAL A 224 25.13 32.64 10.84
CA VAL A 224 25.48 31.72 11.93
C VAL A 224 26.24 30.50 11.40
N LEU A 225 25.86 29.99 10.23
CA LEU A 225 26.58 28.90 9.57
C LEU A 225 27.99 29.33 9.13
N TYR A 226 28.13 30.55 8.63
CA TYR A 226 29.43 31.11 8.27
C TYR A 226 30.35 31.21 9.50
N GLU A 227 29.87 31.82 10.59
CA GLU A 227 30.63 31.93 11.85
C GLU A 227 31.03 30.55 12.39
N GLN A 228 30.10 29.59 12.46
CA GLN A 228 30.40 28.22 12.90
C GLN A 228 31.48 27.55 12.04
N THR A 229 31.42 27.74 10.71
CA THR A 229 32.42 27.14 9.82
C THR A 229 33.79 27.80 9.99
N CYS A 230 33.85 29.11 10.26
CA CYS A 230 35.09 29.81 10.63
C CYS A 230 35.65 29.25 11.94
N ASP A 231 34.84 29.18 13.00
CA ASP A 231 35.24 28.64 14.31
C ASP A 231 35.74 27.19 14.21
N ASP A 232 35.10 26.36 13.38
CA ASP A 232 35.48 24.95 13.11
C ASP A 232 36.79 24.83 12.30
N ILE A 233 37.11 25.83 11.48
CA ILE A 233 38.39 25.88 10.75
C ILE A 233 39.48 26.37 11.69
N ASP A 234 39.24 27.43 12.45
CA ASP A 234 40.20 27.97 13.43
C ASP A 234 40.55 26.92 14.49
N SER A 235 39.55 26.22 15.06
CA SER A 235 39.79 25.14 16.01
C SER A 235 40.60 23.98 15.42
N TRP A 236 40.38 23.65 14.14
CA TRP A 236 41.15 22.62 13.44
C TRP A 236 42.58 23.09 13.14
N ILE A 237 42.78 24.38 12.82
CA ILE A 237 44.12 24.98 12.64
C ILE A 237 44.87 24.91 13.97
N ASP A 238 44.26 25.29 15.09
CA ASP A 238 44.88 25.20 16.42
C ASP A 238 45.30 23.76 16.75
N GLU A 239 44.44 22.77 16.44
CA GLU A 239 44.75 21.35 16.62
C GLU A 239 45.93 20.92 15.72
N LEU A 240 45.91 21.34 14.45
CA LEU A 240 46.97 21.06 13.49
C LEU A 240 48.31 21.68 13.93
N GLU A 241 48.31 22.94 14.36
CA GLU A 241 49.50 23.63 14.87
C GLU A 241 50.10 22.88 16.06
N SER A 242 49.26 22.46 17.00
CA SER A 242 49.67 21.63 18.14
C SER A 242 50.32 20.32 17.68
N GLN A 243 49.73 19.63 16.71
CA GLN A 243 50.28 18.37 16.17
C GLN A 243 51.62 18.57 15.43
N VAL A 244 51.78 19.65 14.67
CA VAL A 244 53.01 19.95 13.92
C VAL A 244 54.16 20.39 14.85
N LEU A 245 53.85 21.12 15.93
CA LEU A 245 54.84 21.53 16.93
C LEU A 245 55.43 20.34 17.71
N VAL A 246 54.68 19.24 17.84
CA VAL A 246 55.16 17.97 18.39
C VAL A 246 55.92 17.20 17.30
N SER A 247 57.16 17.63 17.02
CA SER A 247 58.06 16.94 16.09
C SER A 247 58.57 15.61 16.68
N GLU A 248 57.77 14.55 16.57
CA GLU A 248 58.20 13.19 16.85
C GLU A 248 59.00 12.62 15.67
N THR A 249 60.32 12.51 15.84
CA THR A 249 61.14 11.71 14.92
C THR A 249 61.06 10.25 15.35
N GLY A 250 60.35 9.41 14.58
CA GLY A 250 60.17 7.99 14.86
C GLY A 250 61.50 7.26 15.13
N GLN A 251 61.50 6.35 16.11
CA GLN A 251 62.69 5.62 16.56
C GLN A 251 62.86 4.24 15.91
N ASP A 252 61.82 3.76 15.23
CA ASP A 252 61.79 2.47 14.53
C ASP A 252 60.89 2.52 13.28
N LEU A 253 60.95 1.48 12.44
CA LEU A 253 60.18 1.43 11.19
C LEU A 253 58.65 1.51 11.43
N ALA A 254 58.16 0.94 12.53
CA ALA A 254 56.73 0.93 12.85
C ALA A 254 56.22 2.32 13.25
N SER A 255 56.96 3.05 14.08
CA SER A 255 56.69 4.44 14.46
C SER A 255 56.79 5.37 13.26
N VAL A 256 57.81 5.23 12.42
CA VAL A 256 57.93 6.00 11.17
C VAL A 256 56.75 5.73 10.23
N THR A 257 56.33 4.48 10.06
CA THR A 257 55.16 4.14 9.21
C THR A 257 53.86 4.73 9.76
N THR A 258 53.70 4.72 11.09
CA THR A 258 52.53 5.31 11.77
C THR A 258 52.51 6.84 11.62
N ILE A 259 53.66 7.50 11.77
CA ILE A 259 53.80 8.95 11.58
C ILE A 259 53.49 9.33 10.12
N LEU A 260 54.00 8.57 9.14
CA LEU A 260 53.68 8.80 7.73
C LEU A 260 52.19 8.62 7.41
N GLN A 261 51.52 7.65 8.02
CA GLN A 261 50.08 7.48 7.85
C GLN A 261 49.30 8.65 8.45
N LYS A 262 49.63 9.07 9.68
CA LYS A 262 49.03 10.26 10.31
C LYS A 262 49.22 11.51 9.46
N GLN A 263 50.43 11.72 8.92
CA GLN A 263 50.71 12.85 8.05
C GLN A 263 49.87 12.81 6.77
N ARG A 264 49.69 11.64 6.17
CA ARG A 264 48.81 11.48 5.00
C ARG A 264 47.35 11.80 5.33
N ASP A 265 46.88 11.43 6.50
CA ASP A 265 45.52 11.73 6.96
C ASP A 265 45.34 13.24 7.18
N VAL A 266 46.34 13.90 7.77
CA VAL A 266 46.39 15.37 7.91
C VAL A 266 46.39 16.08 6.55
N GLU A 267 47.21 15.62 5.59
CA GLU A 267 47.25 16.19 4.23
C GLU A 267 45.90 16.05 3.50
N ASN A 268 45.22 14.92 3.67
CA ASN A 268 43.86 14.73 3.14
C ASN A 268 42.85 15.70 3.78
N GLN A 269 42.93 15.91 5.10
CA GLN A 269 42.07 16.86 5.82
C GLN A 269 42.38 18.30 5.43
N MET A 270 43.65 18.69 5.28
CA MET A 270 44.09 19.99 4.77
C MET A 270 43.47 20.29 3.41
N ALA A 271 43.50 19.33 2.49
CA ALA A 271 42.91 19.48 1.17
C ALA A 271 41.38 19.69 1.22
N LEU A 272 40.69 19.04 2.19
CA LEU A 272 39.26 19.24 2.41
C LEU A 272 38.97 20.63 3.01
N LYS A 273 39.71 21.03 4.04
CA LYS A 273 39.58 22.33 4.74
C LYS A 273 39.91 23.50 3.82
N ALA A 274 40.92 23.39 2.96
CA ALA A 274 41.24 24.41 1.95
C ALA A 274 40.06 24.67 1.01
N ARG A 275 39.38 23.60 0.55
CA ARG A 275 38.16 23.75 -0.27
C ARG A 275 37.02 24.40 0.51
N GLN A 276 36.91 24.14 1.82
CA GLN A 276 35.92 24.79 2.68
C GLN A 276 36.22 26.28 2.85
N VAL A 277 37.49 26.67 3.03
CA VAL A 277 37.93 28.07 3.09
C VAL A 277 37.62 28.79 1.77
N ASP A 278 37.94 28.19 0.63
CA ASP A 278 37.61 28.77 -0.69
C ASP A 278 36.10 28.97 -0.86
N ALA A 279 35.28 28.02 -0.40
CA ALA A 279 33.83 28.13 -0.41
C ALA A 279 33.32 29.24 0.52
N LEU A 280 33.92 29.41 1.70
CA LEU A 280 33.59 30.48 2.64
C LEU A 280 33.92 31.87 2.07
N GLN A 281 35.04 32.02 1.37
CA GLN A 281 35.37 33.28 0.69
C GLN A 281 34.29 33.65 -0.34
N GLY A 282 33.76 32.67 -1.07
CA GLY A 282 32.62 32.87 -1.97
C GLY A 282 31.33 33.29 -1.23
N GLN A 283 31.05 32.68 -0.06
CA GLN A 283 29.89 33.02 0.76
C GLN A 283 30.00 34.41 1.41
N ALA A 284 31.19 34.79 1.89
CA ALA A 284 31.46 36.11 2.46
C ALA A 284 31.17 37.23 1.45
N HIS A 285 31.67 37.09 0.21
CA HIS A 285 31.43 38.06 -0.85
C HIS A 285 29.95 38.17 -1.26
N TYR A 286 29.18 37.10 -1.08
CA TYR A 286 27.74 37.09 -1.31
C TYR A 286 26.96 37.75 -0.16
N LEU A 287 27.36 37.50 1.08
CA LEU A 287 26.80 38.15 2.28
C LEU A 287 27.01 39.66 2.24
N GLU A 288 28.21 40.15 1.91
CA GLU A 288 28.53 41.58 1.76
C GLU A 288 27.62 42.30 0.74
N LYS A 289 27.22 41.60 -0.34
CA LYS A 289 26.33 42.16 -1.37
C LYS A 289 24.88 42.24 -0.95
N LEU A 290 24.46 41.49 0.06
CA LEU A 290 23.10 41.52 0.60
C LEU A 290 22.92 42.58 1.70
N GLU A 291 24.02 43.11 2.23
CA GLU A 291 24.02 44.21 3.21
C GLU A 291 24.11 45.62 2.56
N CYS A 292 24.34 45.70 1.24
CA CYS A 292 24.36 46.94 0.43
C CYS A 292 23.01 47.19 -0.26
#